data_AF-A0A543PV68-F1
#
_entry.id   AF-A0A543PV68-F1
#
_cell.length_a   1.000
_cell.length_b   1.000
_cell.length_c   1.000
_cell.angle_alpha   90.00
_cell.angle_beta   90.00
_cell.angle_gamma   90.00
#
_symmetry.space_group_name_H-M   'P 1'
#
loop_
_entity.id
_entity.type
_entity.pdbx_description
1 polymer ?
#
loop_
_entity_poly.entity_id
_entity_poly.type
_entity_poly.pdbx_seq_one_letter_code
_entity_poly.pdbx_strand_id
1 'polypeptide(L)'
;MAHDDQHLLLRLVGDDRDAEAQVIARAAHERDGAQPPNVPLLVAAAVLTQDGGFMDLAADTATQPRDRQLVALGQLQLHGDRDLFDALVRDHLATYPDQLLASWLAARPH
;
A
#
# COMPACT_ATOMS: atom_id res chain seq x y z
N MET A 1 1.47 -11.68 -13.50
CA MET A 1 2.17 -10.62 -12.74
C MET A 1 1.17 -9.66 -12.10
N ALA A 2 0.55 -8.69 -12.79
CA ALA A 2 -0.44 -7.78 -12.16
C ALA A 2 -1.63 -8.48 -11.48
N HIS A 3 -2.14 -9.58 -12.08
CA HIS A 3 -3.19 -10.40 -11.46
C HIS A 3 -2.71 -11.15 -10.21
N ASP A 4 -1.44 -11.55 -10.16
CA ASP A 4 -0.86 -12.24 -9.02
C ASP A 4 -0.68 -11.27 -7.84
N ASP A 5 -0.29 -10.03 -8.13
CA ASP A 5 -0.12 -8.98 -7.12
C ASP A 5 -1.47 -8.57 -6.53
N GLN A 6 -2.49 -8.42 -7.37
CA GLN A 6 -3.84 -8.12 -6.92
C GLN A 6 -4.38 -9.26 -6.04
N HIS A 7 -4.20 -10.52 -6.44
CA HIS A 7 -4.60 -11.66 -5.62
C HIS A 7 -3.85 -11.70 -4.28
N LEU A 8 -2.57 -11.38 -4.28
CA LEU A 8 -1.76 -11.31 -3.06
C LEU A 8 -2.24 -10.19 -2.13
N LEU A 9 -2.55 -9.00 -2.66
CA LEU A 9 -3.13 -7.90 -1.88
C LEU A 9 -4.51 -8.25 -1.32
N LEU A 10 -5.35 -8.95 -2.08
CA LEU A 10 -6.66 -9.42 -1.59
C LEU A 10 -6.51 -10.40 -0.42
N ARG A 11 -5.52 -11.30 -0.49
CA ARG A 11 -5.20 -12.21 0.63
C ARG A 11 -4.72 -11.45 1.86
N LEU A 12 -3.87 -10.42 1.66
CA LEU A 12 -3.44 -9.54 2.75
C LEU A 12 -4.63 -8.83 3.41
N VAL A 13 -5.54 -8.26 2.61
CA VAL A 13 -6.76 -7.61 3.10
C VAL A 13 -7.65 -8.61 3.87
N GLY A 14 -7.65 -9.88 3.46
CA GLY A 14 -8.36 -10.98 4.12
C GLY A 14 -7.69 -11.56 5.37
N ASP A 15 -6.62 -10.92 5.89
CA ASP A 15 -5.87 -11.35 7.08
C ASP A 15 -5.24 -12.76 6.94
N ASP A 16 -4.85 -13.13 5.71
CA ASP A 16 -4.07 -14.33 5.46
C ASP A 16 -2.65 -14.17 6.02
N ARG A 17 -2.30 -15.01 7.00
CA ARG A 17 -1.02 -14.96 7.75
C ARG A 17 0.21 -15.08 6.87
N ASP A 18 0.12 -15.80 5.75
CA ASP A 18 1.26 -15.99 4.86
C ASP A 18 1.39 -14.83 3.85
N ALA A 19 0.34 -14.02 3.68
CA ALA A 19 0.33 -12.95 2.70
C ALA A 19 1.30 -11.82 3.05
N GLU A 20 1.51 -11.51 4.33
CA GLU A 20 2.44 -10.44 4.74
C GLU A 20 3.87 -10.73 4.25
N ALA A 21 4.41 -11.91 4.56
CA ALA A 21 5.75 -12.31 4.15
C ALA A 21 5.88 -12.36 2.62
N GLN A 22 4.83 -12.79 1.93
CA GLN A 22 4.80 -12.85 0.46
C GLN A 22 4.77 -11.46 -0.18
N VAL A 23 4.01 -10.51 0.39
CA VAL A 23 3.98 -9.10 -0.04
C VAL A 23 5.37 -8.49 0.07
N ILE A 24 6.04 -8.68 1.20
CA ILE A 24 7.38 -8.15 1.45
C ILE A 24 8.39 -8.74 0.45
N ALA A 25 8.38 -10.07 0.28
CA ALA A 25 9.28 -10.74 -0.67
C ALA A 25 9.04 -10.28 -2.11
N ARG A 26 7.77 -10.08 -2.49
CA ARG A 26 7.42 -9.62 -3.84
C ARG A 26 7.82 -8.17 -4.07
N ALA A 27 7.59 -7.28 -3.10
CA ALA A 27 8.02 -5.88 -3.17
C ALA A 27 9.55 -5.76 -3.28
N ALA A 28 10.30 -6.59 -2.55
CA ALA A 28 11.76 -6.64 -2.66
C ALA A 28 12.20 -7.06 -4.07
N HIS A 29 11.55 -8.08 -4.65
CA HIS A 29 11.84 -8.50 -6.02
C HIS A 29 11.50 -7.42 -7.05
N GLU A 30 10.43 -6.65 -6.86
CA GLU A 30 10.06 -5.55 -7.76
C GLU A 30 11.01 -4.37 -7.67
N ARG A 31 11.48 -4.03 -6.47
CA ARG A 31 12.52 -3.00 -6.27
C ARG A 31 13.80 -3.32 -7.05
N ASP A 32 14.19 -4.58 -7.08
CA ASP A 32 15.42 -5.03 -7.72
C ASP A 32 15.21 -5.41 -9.21
N GLY A 33 13.96 -5.34 -9.70
CA GLY A 33 13.53 -5.82 -11.01
C GLY A 33 13.54 -4.75 -12.12
N ALA A 34 13.38 -5.21 -13.37
CA ALA A 34 13.36 -4.34 -14.55
C ALA A 34 11.94 -3.87 -14.97
N GLN A 35 10.90 -4.29 -14.24
CA GLN A 35 9.50 -3.95 -14.54
C GLN A 35 9.02 -2.81 -13.64
N PRO A 36 8.06 -1.99 -14.12
CA PRO A 36 7.48 -0.94 -13.28
C PRO A 36 6.80 -1.59 -12.06
N PRO A 37 7.16 -1.18 -10.83
CA PRO A 37 6.66 -1.82 -9.63
C PRO A 37 5.20 -1.46 -9.37
N ASN A 38 4.52 -2.30 -8.60
CA ASN A 38 3.10 -2.13 -8.27
C ASN A 38 2.97 -1.23 -7.02
N VAL A 39 2.47 -0.01 -7.20
CA VAL A 39 2.40 0.99 -6.10
C VAL A 39 1.64 0.47 -4.87
N PRO A 40 0.42 -0.09 -4.98
CA PRO A 40 -0.25 -0.75 -3.85
C PRO A 40 0.62 -1.79 -3.13
N LEU A 41 1.37 -2.61 -3.87
CA LEU A 41 2.24 -3.62 -3.27
C LEU A 41 3.39 -2.98 -2.46
N LEU A 42 4.02 -1.95 -3.02
CA LEU A 42 5.08 -1.21 -2.33
C LEU A 42 4.59 -0.51 -1.07
N VAL A 43 3.41 0.13 -1.13
CA VAL A 43 2.79 0.78 0.04
C VAL A 43 2.49 -0.26 1.14
N ALA A 44 1.93 -1.41 0.76
CA ALA A 44 1.65 -2.49 1.71
C ALA A 44 2.94 -3.00 2.37
N ALA A 45 3.99 -3.26 1.59
CA ALA A 45 5.28 -3.71 2.10
C ALA A 45 5.92 -2.66 3.03
N ALA A 46 5.88 -1.38 2.66
CA ALA A 46 6.39 -0.29 3.48
C ALA A 46 5.70 -0.23 4.85
N VAL A 47 4.36 -0.32 4.88
CA VAL A 47 3.59 -0.30 6.14
C VAL A 47 3.82 -1.56 6.99
N LEU A 48 3.96 -2.74 6.37
CA LEU A 48 4.26 -3.98 7.10
C LEU A 48 5.66 -3.97 7.73
N THR A 49 6.63 -3.44 7.01
CA THR A 49 8.06 -3.45 7.42
C THR A 49 8.49 -2.20 8.18
N GLN A 50 7.69 -1.14 8.14
CA GLN A 50 8.07 0.21 8.56
C GLN A 50 9.33 0.72 7.81
N ASP A 51 9.51 0.28 6.56
CA ASP A 51 10.64 0.65 5.72
C ASP A 51 10.29 1.82 4.79
N GLY A 52 10.92 2.97 5.03
CA GLY A 52 10.78 4.15 4.20
C GLY A 52 11.26 3.96 2.75
N GLY A 53 12.20 3.04 2.50
CA GLY A 53 12.73 2.80 1.15
C GLY A 53 11.69 2.24 0.18
N PHE A 54 10.76 1.39 0.66
CA PHE A 54 9.62 0.96 -0.15
C PHE A 54 8.63 2.09 -0.40
N MET A 55 8.44 2.98 0.58
CA MET A 55 7.55 4.13 0.45
C MET A 55 8.09 5.17 -0.54
N ASP A 56 9.40 5.44 -0.51
CA ASP A 56 10.07 6.34 -1.46
C ASP A 56 9.92 5.81 -2.89
N LEU A 57 10.17 4.51 -3.10
CA LEU A 57 9.97 3.87 -4.40
C LEU A 57 8.50 3.94 -4.86
N ALA A 58 7.55 3.77 -3.93
CA ALA A 58 6.12 3.90 -4.24
C ALA A 58 5.78 5.32 -4.70
N ALA A 59 6.33 6.33 -4.02
CA ALA A 59 6.15 7.74 -4.38
C ALA A 59 6.72 8.07 -5.75
N ASP A 60 7.92 7.59 -6.06
CA ASP A 60 8.56 7.79 -7.37
C ASP A 60 7.82 7.11 -8.51
N THR A 61 7.15 5.98 -8.24
CA THR A 61 6.41 5.21 -9.23
C THR A 61 4.99 5.74 -9.45
N ALA A 62 4.39 6.41 -8.46
CA ALA A 62 3.00 6.87 -8.50
C ALA A 62 2.77 8.00 -9.51
N THR A 63 2.33 7.62 -10.72
CA THR A 63 2.02 8.57 -11.80
C THR A 63 0.56 9.01 -11.80
N GLN A 64 -0.36 8.18 -11.30
CA GLN A 64 -1.79 8.47 -11.29
C GLN A 64 -2.23 9.13 -9.97
N PRO A 65 -3.24 10.03 -9.98
CA PRO A 65 -3.76 10.64 -8.76
C PRO A 65 -4.19 9.62 -7.70
N ARG A 66 -4.83 8.53 -8.13
CA ARG A 66 -5.25 7.42 -7.26
C ARG A 66 -4.07 6.83 -6.48
N ASP A 67 -2.96 6.57 -7.17
CA ASP A 67 -1.76 5.98 -6.58
C ASP A 67 -1.05 6.97 -5.65
N ARG A 68 -0.96 8.25 -6.04
CA ARG A 68 -0.35 9.30 -5.21
C ARG A 68 -1.10 9.51 -3.90
N GLN A 69 -2.43 9.48 -3.94
CA GLN A 69 -3.24 9.57 -2.73
C GLN A 69 -3.04 8.34 -1.84
N LEU A 70 -2.96 7.14 -2.42
CA LEU A 70 -2.67 5.93 -1.66
C LEU A 70 -1.30 5.98 -0.98
N VAL A 71 -0.27 6.49 -1.68
CA VAL A 71 1.06 6.73 -1.10
C VAL A 71 0.97 7.71 0.06
N ALA A 72 0.25 8.83 -0.09
CA ALA A 72 0.08 9.81 0.99
C ALA A 72 -0.59 9.19 2.24
N LEU A 73 -1.61 8.34 2.05
CA LEU A 73 -2.22 7.59 3.15
C LEU A 73 -1.22 6.65 3.84
N GLY A 74 -0.42 5.91 3.05
CA GLY A 74 0.63 5.06 3.59
C GLY A 74 1.69 5.83 4.38
N GLN A 75 2.09 7.02 3.90
CA GLN A 75 3.00 7.91 4.62
C GLN A 75 2.40 8.35 5.96
N LEU A 76 1.14 8.79 5.99
CA LEU A 76 0.47 9.18 7.23
C LEU A 76 0.37 8.02 8.22
N GLN A 77 0.13 6.79 7.72
CA GLN A 77 0.16 5.58 8.56
C GLN A 77 1.52 5.38 9.24
N LEU A 78 2.63 5.67 8.55
CA LEU A 78 3.98 5.54 9.11
C LEU A 78 4.34 6.67 10.10
N HIS A 79 3.85 7.89 9.85
CA HIS A 79 4.19 9.07 10.66
C HIS A 79 3.25 9.29 11.85
N GLY A 80 2.11 8.60 11.90
CA GLY A 80 1.19 8.60 13.04
C GLY A 80 0.26 9.81 13.15
N ASP A 81 0.09 10.60 12.08
CA ASP A 81 -0.88 11.71 12.06
C ASP A 81 -2.30 11.18 11.79
N ARG A 82 -2.94 10.73 12.88
CA ARG A 82 -4.20 9.99 12.85
C ARG A 82 -5.38 10.83 12.35
N ASP A 83 -5.54 12.05 12.86
CA ASP A 83 -6.72 12.85 12.52
C ASP A 83 -6.74 13.20 11.03
N LEU A 84 -5.54 13.51 10.49
CA LEU A 84 -5.36 13.74 9.06
C LEU A 84 -5.57 12.46 8.24
N PHE A 85 -5.01 11.34 8.69
CA PHE A 85 -5.23 10.04 8.05
C PHE A 85 -6.71 9.68 7.98
N ASP A 86 -7.44 9.75 9.11
CA ASP A 86 -8.86 9.41 9.21
C ASP A 86 -9.72 10.30 8.30
N ALA A 87 -9.38 11.58 8.15
CA ALA A 87 -10.07 12.48 7.23
C ALA A 87 -9.81 12.10 5.75
N LEU A 88 -8.54 11.90 5.38
CA LEU A 88 -8.16 11.65 3.99
C LEU A 88 -8.54 10.24 3.52
N VAL A 89 -8.48 9.23 4.38
CA VAL A 89 -8.85 7.86 3.98
C VAL A 89 -10.34 7.76 3.65
N ARG A 90 -11.19 8.51 4.37
CA ARG A 90 -12.62 8.61 4.09
C ARG A 90 -12.89 9.30 2.75
N ASP A 91 -12.21 10.41 2.47
CA ASP A 91 -12.34 11.11 1.18
C ASP A 91 -11.84 10.25 -0.01
N HIS A 92 -10.71 9.58 0.18
CA HIS A 92 -10.15 8.67 -0.81
C HIS A 92 -11.11 7.51 -1.12
N LEU A 93 -11.68 6.86 -0.10
CA LEU A 93 -12.63 5.75 -0.28
C LEU A 93 -13.98 6.21 -0.85
N ALA A 94 -14.39 7.46 -0.61
CA ALA A 94 -15.57 8.03 -1.27
C ALA A 94 -15.35 8.18 -2.78
N THR A 95 -14.11 8.49 -3.19
CA THR A 95 -13.73 8.65 -4.61
C THR A 95 -13.39 7.31 -5.28
N TYR A 96 -12.69 6.42 -4.56
CA TYR A 96 -12.20 5.12 -5.03
C TYR A 96 -12.68 4.00 -4.09
N PRO A 97 -13.98 3.66 -4.13
CA PRO A 97 -14.56 2.67 -3.22
C PRO A 97 -14.01 1.25 -3.42
N ASP A 98 -13.38 0.99 -4.57
CA ASP A 98 -12.71 -0.26 -4.91
C ASP A 98 -11.26 -0.34 -4.40
N GLN A 99 -10.73 0.71 -3.75
CA GLN A 99 -9.36 0.71 -3.23
C GLN A 99 -9.26 -0.07 -1.91
N LEU A 100 -9.27 -1.39 -2.01
CA LEU A 100 -9.27 -2.31 -0.86
C LEU A 100 -8.05 -2.14 0.06
N LEU A 101 -6.89 -1.77 -0.48
CA LEU A 101 -5.72 -1.51 0.36
C LEU A 101 -5.92 -0.29 1.26
N ALA A 102 -6.57 0.77 0.79
CA ALA A 102 -6.89 1.92 1.63
C ALA A 102 -7.88 1.55 2.75
N SER A 103 -8.84 0.66 2.46
CA SER A 103 -9.73 0.10 3.49
C SER A 103 -8.97 -0.72 4.53
N TRP A 104 -7.98 -1.51 4.10
CA TRP A 104 -7.12 -2.26 5.01
C TRP A 104 -6.25 -1.34 5.87
N LEU A 105 -5.65 -0.29 5.30
CA LEU A 105 -4.91 0.71 6.07
C LEU A 105 -5.80 1.34 7.15
N ALA A 106 -7.05 1.69 6.82
CA ALA A 106 -8.02 2.25 7.77
C ALA A 106 -8.41 1.29 8.90
N ALA A 107 -8.32 -0.02 8.67
CA ALA A 107 -8.64 -1.04 9.66
C ALA A 107 -7.45 -1.42 10.55
N ARG A 108 -6.22 -0.99 10.21
CA ARG A 108 -5.03 -1.32 10.99
C ARG A 108 -4.98 -0.52 12.29
N PRO A 109 -4.52 -1.14 13.38
CA PRO A 109 -4.18 -0.40 14.58
C PRO A 109 -2.98 0.51 14.31
N HIS A 110 -3.02 1.72 14.89
CA HIS A 110 -1.95 2.70 14.88
C HIS A 110 -1.09 2.57 16.14
#